data_AF-V5YMD7-F1
#
_entry.id   AF-V5YMD7-F1
#
_cell.length_a   1.000
_cell.length_b   1.000
_cell.length_c   1.000
_cell.angle_alpha   90.00
_cell.angle_beta   90.00
_cell.angle_gamma   90.00
#
_symmetry.space_group_name_H-M   'P 1'
#
loop_
_entity.id
_entity.type
_entity.pdbx_description
1 polymer ?
#
loop_
_entity_poly.entity_id
_entity_poly.type
_entity_poly.pdbx_seq_one_letter_code
_entity_poly.pdbx_strand_id
1 'polypeptide(L)'
;IIIFHSLLTGSYAQKYGKDPTVVIGSGLTMEEMIFEVADTHLFFNDLEECDQVHVEDVASDDNGQDLSNYSFSTDGFSGSGGSGGHGSSVGVQGGVDWMRKLAFRYRKVREIYDKHKSNVGGLLSPQRKEALQRLRAEIEVLTDSWLGTALKSLLLIQSRKNCVNVLITTTQLVPALAKVLLYGLGEIFPIENIYSATK
;
A
#
# COMPACT_ATOMS: atom_id res chain seq x y z
N ILE A 1 14.38 2.14 -4.13
CA ILE A 1 14.53 0.92 -3.28
C ILE A 1 14.23 -0.31 -4.11
N ILE A 2 13.02 -0.42 -4.65
CA ILE A 2 12.58 -1.56 -5.47
C ILE A 2 12.79 -1.31 -6.96
N ILE A 3 12.84 -2.38 -7.74
CA ILE A 3 12.73 -2.38 -9.20
C ILE A 3 11.32 -2.90 -9.54
N PHE A 4 10.46 -2.02 -10.05
CA PHE A 4 9.07 -2.35 -10.39
C PHE A 4 8.63 -1.70 -11.70
N HIS A 5 8.51 -0.36 -11.73
CA HIS A 5 8.04 0.35 -12.92
C HIS A 5 8.95 0.12 -14.15
N SER A 6 10.26 -0.05 -13.94
CA SER A 6 11.19 -0.40 -15.02
C SER A 6 11.07 -1.85 -15.49
N LEU A 7 10.43 -2.74 -14.72
CA LEU A 7 10.02 -4.06 -15.20
C LEU A 7 8.86 -3.92 -16.18
N LEU A 8 7.80 -3.18 -15.77
CA LEU A 8 6.59 -2.95 -16.57
C LEU A 8 6.90 -2.29 -17.93
N THR A 9 7.77 -1.28 -17.92
CA THR A 9 8.15 -0.55 -19.14
C THR A 9 9.20 -1.29 -19.99
N GLY A 10 9.77 -2.39 -19.50
CA GLY A 10 10.89 -3.09 -20.14
C GLY A 10 12.22 -2.34 -20.13
N SER A 11 12.28 -1.13 -19.58
CA SER A 11 13.49 -0.30 -19.53
C SER A 11 14.63 -0.94 -18.73
N TYR A 12 14.31 -1.75 -17.70
CA TYR A 12 15.31 -2.54 -16.98
C TYR A 12 15.95 -3.59 -17.89
N ALA A 13 15.13 -4.30 -18.68
CA ALA A 13 15.59 -5.33 -19.61
C ALA A 13 16.58 -4.77 -20.62
N GLN A 14 16.21 -3.64 -21.24
CA GLN A 14 17.05 -2.95 -22.22
C GLN A 14 18.39 -2.49 -21.60
N LYS A 15 18.35 -1.94 -20.39
CA LYS A 15 19.54 -1.38 -19.73
C LYS A 15 20.53 -2.45 -19.27
N TYR A 16 20.03 -3.59 -18.78
CA TYR A 16 20.85 -4.63 -18.15
C TYR A 16 20.96 -5.92 -18.98
N GLY A 17 20.50 -5.91 -20.23
CA GLY A 17 20.60 -7.06 -21.15
C GLY A 17 19.83 -8.30 -20.67
N LYS A 18 18.66 -8.10 -20.07
CA LYS A 18 17.77 -9.19 -19.62
C LYS A 18 16.70 -9.47 -20.68
N ASP A 19 16.10 -10.66 -20.65
CA ASP A 19 14.99 -11.03 -21.54
C ASP A 19 13.76 -10.14 -21.28
N PRO A 20 13.29 -9.32 -22.26
CA PRO A 20 12.17 -8.42 -22.05
C PRO A 20 10.84 -9.13 -21.73
N THR A 21 10.61 -10.32 -22.27
CA THR A 21 9.39 -11.10 -22.04
C THR A 21 9.30 -11.53 -20.59
N VAL A 22 10.41 -12.05 -20.04
CA VAL A 22 10.49 -12.44 -18.63
C VAL A 22 10.36 -11.23 -17.72
N VAL A 23 11.09 -10.15 -18.03
CA VAL A 23 11.09 -8.91 -17.22
C VAL A 23 9.70 -8.30 -17.12
N ILE A 24 9.04 -8.09 -18.26
CA ILE A 24 7.72 -7.48 -18.31
C ILE A 24 6.69 -8.42 -17.65
N GLY A 25 6.78 -9.74 -17.93
CA GLY A 25 5.92 -10.75 -17.30
C GLY A 25 5.97 -10.70 -15.78
N SER A 26 7.16 -10.71 -15.18
CA SER A 26 7.31 -10.59 -13.72
C SER A 26 6.78 -9.24 -13.19
N GLY A 27 6.95 -8.16 -13.94
CA GLY A 27 6.39 -6.85 -13.61
C GLY A 27 4.86 -6.87 -13.54
N LEU A 28 4.21 -7.45 -14.56
CA LEU A 28 2.75 -7.56 -14.65
C LEU A 28 2.17 -8.45 -13.54
N THR A 29 2.80 -9.59 -13.25
CA THR A 29 2.34 -10.46 -12.15
C THR A 29 2.47 -9.75 -10.79
N MET A 30 3.53 -8.96 -10.59
CA MET A 30 3.67 -8.17 -9.35
C MET A 30 2.62 -7.06 -9.27
N GLU A 31 2.31 -6.41 -10.39
CA GLU A 31 1.26 -5.38 -10.47
C GLU A 31 -0.11 -5.95 -10.10
N GLU A 32 -0.47 -7.12 -10.64
CA GLU A 32 -1.70 -7.83 -10.30
C GLU A 32 -1.80 -8.07 -8.79
N MET A 33 -0.72 -8.58 -8.16
CA MET A 33 -0.70 -8.81 -6.71
C MET A 33 -0.81 -7.51 -5.90
N ILE A 34 -0.20 -6.41 -6.36
CA ILE A 34 -0.27 -5.10 -5.69
C ILE A 34 -1.72 -4.62 -5.66
N PHE A 35 -2.41 -4.62 -6.80
CA PHE A 35 -3.81 -4.19 -6.87
C PHE A 35 -4.73 -5.15 -6.12
N GLU A 36 -4.52 -6.47 -6.21
CA GLU A 36 -5.29 -7.45 -5.44
C GLU A 36 -5.23 -7.17 -3.93
N VAL A 37 -4.04 -6.89 -3.39
CA VAL A 37 -3.88 -6.55 -1.96
C VAL A 37 -4.52 -5.21 -1.63
N ALA A 38 -4.31 -4.19 -2.49
CA ALA A 38 -4.85 -2.86 -2.29
C ALA A 38 -6.39 -2.87 -2.24
N ASP A 39 -7.02 -3.54 -3.21
CA ASP A 39 -8.48 -3.62 -3.33
C ASP A 39 -9.11 -4.48 -2.26
N THR A 40 -8.56 -5.68 -2.02
CA THR A 40 -9.19 -6.68 -1.15
C THR A 40 -9.02 -6.35 0.33
N HIS A 41 -7.90 -5.73 0.71
CA HIS A 41 -7.53 -5.57 2.11
C HIS A 41 -7.36 -4.12 2.54
N LEU A 42 -7.07 -3.21 1.62
CA LEU A 42 -6.69 -1.83 1.98
C LEU A 42 -7.69 -0.79 1.46
N PHE A 43 -8.90 -1.22 1.11
CA PHE A 43 -10.01 -0.34 0.71
C PHE A 43 -9.68 0.55 -0.50
N PHE A 44 -8.82 0.11 -1.42
CA PHE A 44 -8.39 0.97 -2.52
C PHE A 44 -9.54 1.48 -3.39
N ASN A 45 -10.49 0.61 -3.75
CA ASN A 45 -11.74 1.01 -4.43
C ASN A 45 -12.51 2.15 -3.73
N ASP A 46 -12.49 2.20 -2.40
CA ASP A 46 -13.16 3.25 -1.62
C ASP A 46 -12.28 4.53 -1.56
N LEU A 47 -10.97 4.36 -1.46
CA LEU A 47 -10.01 5.41 -1.11
C LEU A 47 -9.33 6.09 -2.32
N GLU A 48 -9.42 5.53 -3.52
CA GLU A 48 -8.71 6.01 -4.72
C GLU A 48 -8.93 7.51 -4.98
N GLU A 49 -10.18 7.96 -4.96
CA GLU A 49 -10.55 9.36 -5.23
C GLU A 49 -10.34 10.29 -4.03
N CYS A 50 -10.09 9.74 -2.85
CA CYS A 50 -9.89 10.49 -1.60
C CYS A 50 -8.57 10.12 -0.90
N ASP A 51 -7.54 9.78 -1.68
CA ASP A 51 -6.22 9.40 -1.19
C ASP A 51 -5.60 10.48 -0.28
N GLN A 52 -4.76 10.06 0.67
CA GLN A 52 -4.12 10.95 1.65
C GLN A 52 -2.61 10.96 1.45
N VAL A 53 -1.96 12.04 1.88
CA VAL A 53 -0.49 12.13 1.86
C VAL A 53 0.09 11.19 2.92
N HIS A 54 -0.55 11.14 4.09
CA HIS A 54 -0.11 10.35 5.22
C HIS A 54 -1.29 9.69 5.94
N VAL A 55 -1.06 8.52 6.55
CA VAL A 55 -2.13 7.69 7.14
C VAL A 55 -2.87 8.38 8.30
N GLU A 56 -2.24 9.36 8.95
CA GLU A 56 -2.81 10.13 10.08
C GLU A 56 -3.53 11.42 9.66
N ASP A 57 -3.56 11.79 8.37
CA ASP A 57 -4.08 13.10 7.94
C ASP A 57 -5.56 13.31 8.28
N VAL A 58 -6.31 12.22 8.43
CA VAL A 58 -7.73 12.21 8.78
C VAL A 58 -8.02 11.66 10.19
N ALA A 59 -6.98 11.41 10.99
CA ALA A 59 -7.12 10.78 12.30
C ALA A 59 -7.92 11.64 13.31
N SER A 60 -7.97 12.96 13.11
CA SER A 60 -8.75 13.87 13.96
C SER A 60 -10.27 13.66 13.90
N ASP A 61 -10.77 13.08 12.80
CA ASP A 61 -12.20 12.82 12.59
C ASP A 61 -12.63 11.44 13.13
N ASP A 62 -11.65 10.63 13.56
CA ASP A 62 -11.88 9.34 14.21
C ASP A 62 -12.32 9.52 15.66
N ASN A 63 -13.33 8.76 16.09
CA ASN A 63 -13.83 8.78 17.47
C ASN A 63 -13.26 7.64 18.34
N GLY A 64 -12.32 6.86 17.81
CA GLY A 64 -11.67 5.75 18.52
C GLY A 64 -12.57 4.53 18.76
N GLN A 65 -13.72 4.42 18.09
CA GLN A 65 -14.59 3.26 18.27
C GLN A 65 -13.91 1.97 17.80
N ASP A 66 -14.24 0.86 18.45
CA ASP A 66 -13.80 -0.46 18.01
C ASP A 66 -14.38 -0.76 16.62
N LEU A 67 -13.51 -1.14 15.68
CA LEU A 67 -13.88 -1.46 14.31
C LEU A 67 -14.00 -2.97 14.07
N SER A 68 -13.87 -3.81 15.10
CA SER A 68 -13.90 -5.26 14.96
C SER A 68 -15.24 -5.78 14.41
N ASN A 69 -16.35 -5.13 14.76
CA ASN A 69 -17.70 -5.46 14.29
C ASN A 69 -18.26 -4.39 13.33
N TYR A 70 -17.43 -3.46 12.85
CA TYR A 70 -17.86 -2.40 11.94
C TYR A 70 -18.00 -2.94 10.51
N SER A 71 -19.15 -2.72 9.88
CA SER A 71 -19.46 -3.21 8.54
C SER A 71 -19.16 -2.14 7.49
N PHE A 72 -17.91 -2.11 7.01
CA PHE A 72 -17.47 -1.16 5.97
C PHE A 72 -18.25 -1.29 4.65
N SER A 73 -18.70 -2.50 4.29
CA SER A 73 -19.42 -2.74 3.02
C SER A 73 -20.84 -2.17 3.02
N THR A 74 -21.40 -1.85 4.18
CA THR A 74 -22.78 -1.38 4.33
C THR A 74 -22.87 -0.04 5.06
N ASP A 75 -21.73 0.64 5.30
CA ASP A 75 -21.71 1.92 6.02
C ASP A 75 -22.16 3.11 5.15
N GLY A 76 -22.34 2.90 3.85
CA GLY A 76 -22.78 3.92 2.90
C GLY A 76 -21.71 4.96 2.56
N PHE A 77 -20.43 4.64 2.74
CA PHE A 77 -19.33 5.47 2.26
C PHE A 77 -19.26 5.49 0.72
N SER A 78 -18.83 6.62 0.16
CA SER A 78 -18.55 6.77 -1.27
C SER A 78 -17.30 7.62 -1.45
N GLY A 79 -16.33 7.16 -2.23
CA GLY A 79 -15.03 7.85 -2.44
C GLY A 79 -15.16 9.25 -3.03
N SER A 80 -16.25 9.54 -3.76
CA SER A 80 -16.64 10.90 -4.11
C SER A 80 -17.31 11.56 -2.90
N GLY A 81 -16.58 12.45 -2.21
CA GLY A 81 -17.16 13.33 -1.20
C GLY A 81 -18.43 13.98 -1.75
N GLY A 82 -19.58 13.67 -1.14
CA GLY A 82 -20.90 13.75 -1.76
C GLY A 82 -21.16 14.96 -2.66
N SER A 83 -21.18 14.72 -3.96
CA SER A 83 -21.76 15.62 -4.97
C SER A 83 -22.85 14.91 -5.81
N GLY A 84 -23.53 13.91 -5.24
CA GLY A 84 -24.59 13.17 -5.91
C GLY A 84 -25.67 12.68 -4.97
N GLY A 85 -26.67 13.52 -4.68
CA GLY A 85 -27.89 13.09 -3.97
C GLY A 85 -28.65 14.23 -3.32
N HIS A 86 -29.56 14.85 -4.07
CA HIS A 86 -30.50 15.85 -3.57
C HIS A 86 -31.45 15.27 -2.51
N GLY A 87 -31.50 15.88 -1.31
CA GLY A 87 -32.54 15.60 -0.32
C GLY A 87 -32.25 16.16 1.08
N SER A 88 -32.65 17.41 1.31
CA SER A 88 -33.08 17.93 2.61
C SER A 88 -32.02 18.07 3.74
N SER A 89 -31.52 19.30 3.95
CA SER A 89 -30.94 19.79 5.23
C SER A 89 -29.65 19.18 5.82
N VAL A 90 -28.99 18.19 5.20
CA VAL A 90 -27.85 17.43 5.81
C VAL A 90 -26.44 17.95 5.43
N GLY A 91 -26.31 19.17 4.90
CA GLY A 91 -25.07 19.64 4.24
C GLY A 91 -23.79 19.64 5.09
N VAL A 92 -23.88 19.88 6.40
CA VAL A 92 -22.71 19.89 7.31
C VAL A 92 -22.51 18.52 7.98
N GLN A 93 -23.60 17.87 8.37
CA GLN A 93 -23.54 16.59 9.10
C GLN A 93 -23.12 15.43 8.20
N GLY A 94 -23.44 15.48 6.90
CA GLY A 94 -22.97 14.50 5.91
C GLY A 94 -21.46 14.56 5.70
N GLY A 95 -20.86 15.75 5.73
CA GLY A 95 -19.41 15.92 5.63
C GLY A 95 -18.67 15.35 6.84
N VAL A 96 -19.17 15.61 8.05
CA VAL A 96 -18.57 15.08 9.30
C VAL A 96 -18.68 13.56 9.38
N ASP A 97 -19.83 12.99 9.01
CA ASP A 97 -20.00 11.53 8.98
C ASP A 97 -19.10 10.88 7.92
N TRP A 98 -18.98 11.50 6.74
CA TRP A 98 -18.09 11.04 5.68
C TRP A 98 -16.62 11.06 6.10
N MET A 99 -16.14 12.16 6.72
CA MET A 99 -14.77 12.28 7.23
C MET A 99 -14.47 11.21 8.28
N ARG A 100 -15.42 10.92 9.16
CA ARG A 100 -15.28 9.86 10.16
C ARG A 100 -15.15 8.47 9.52
N LYS A 101 -15.96 8.17 8.50
CA LYS A 101 -15.88 6.90 7.74
C LYS A 101 -14.57 6.78 6.96
N LEU A 102 -14.05 7.88 6.44
CA LEU A 102 -12.73 7.95 5.83
C LEU A 102 -11.63 7.64 6.87
N ALA A 103 -11.70 8.26 8.04
CA ALA A 103 -10.78 8.01 9.15
C ALA A 103 -10.77 6.54 9.59
N PHE A 104 -11.95 5.91 9.69
CA PHE A 104 -12.04 4.47 10.02
C PHE A 104 -11.33 3.58 9.00
N ARG A 105 -11.43 3.88 7.71
CA ARG A 105 -10.72 3.13 6.67
C ARG A 105 -9.21 3.26 6.82
N TYR A 106 -8.69 4.48 7.01
CA TYR A 106 -7.25 4.68 7.21
C TYR A 106 -6.73 4.07 8.51
N ARG A 107 -7.49 4.14 9.62
CA ARG A 107 -7.15 3.40 10.83
C ARG A 107 -7.17 1.89 10.60
N LYS A 108 -8.13 1.37 9.84
CA LYS A 108 -8.17 -0.06 9.50
C LYS A 108 -7.01 -0.48 8.61
N VAL A 109 -6.61 0.35 7.65
CA VAL A 109 -5.40 0.18 6.83
C VAL A 109 -4.15 0.12 7.72
N ARG A 110 -4.02 1.03 8.70
CA ARG A 110 -2.94 0.99 9.71
C ARG A 110 -2.94 -0.32 10.49
N GLU A 111 -4.08 -0.74 11.05
CA GLU A 111 -4.19 -1.99 11.80
C GLU A 111 -3.75 -3.20 10.95
N ILE A 112 -4.18 -3.25 9.69
CA ILE A 112 -3.84 -4.33 8.75
C ILE A 112 -2.34 -4.30 8.44
N TYR A 113 -1.80 -3.13 8.12
CA TYR A 113 -0.38 -2.99 7.84
C TYR A 113 0.46 -3.44 9.03
N ASP A 114 0.18 -2.93 10.24
CA ASP A 114 0.95 -3.25 11.44
C ASP A 114 0.88 -4.74 11.81
N LYS A 115 -0.28 -5.38 11.60
CA LYS A 115 -0.46 -6.81 11.82
C LYS A 115 0.32 -7.66 10.82
N HIS A 116 0.47 -7.20 9.57
CA HIS A 116 1.00 -8.00 8.47
C HIS A 116 2.37 -7.55 7.94
N LYS A 117 2.97 -6.48 8.50
CA LYS A 117 4.25 -5.92 8.03
C LYS A 117 5.44 -6.87 8.06
N SER A 118 5.45 -7.85 8.98
CA SER A 118 6.45 -8.92 9.06
C SER A 118 6.03 -10.20 8.32
N ASN A 119 4.75 -10.33 7.98
CA ASN A 119 4.22 -11.53 7.33
C ASN A 119 3.00 -11.20 6.44
N VAL A 120 3.28 -10.63 5.27
CA VAL A 120 2.25 -10.34 4.24
C VAL A 120 1.52 -11.60 3.79
N GLY A 121 2.15 -12.78 3.92
CA GLY A 121 1.52 -14.06 3.60
C GLY A 121 0.28 -14.37 4.44
N GLY A 122 0.05 -13.68 5.56
CA GLY A 122 -1.19 -13.77 6.32
C GLY A 122 -2.39 -13.04 5.70
N LEU A 123 -2.18 -12.19 4.69
CA LEU A 123 -3.25 -11.56 3.90
C LEU A 123 -3.64 -12.42 2.69
N LEU A 124 -2.73 -13.27 2.23
CA LEU A 124 -2.88 -13.99 0.97
C LEU A 124 -3.43 -15.41 1.21
N SER A 125 -4.14 -15.93 0.21
CA SER A 125 -4.42 -17.37 0.16
C SER A 125 -3.11 -18.18 0.11
N PRO A 126 -3.09 -19.45 0.56
CA PRO A 126 -1.89 -20.28 0.51
C PRO A 126 -1.24 -20.33 -0.89
N GLN A 127 -2.07 -20.43 -1.93
CA GLN A 127 -1.62 -20.46 -3.32
C GLN A 127 -1.00 -19.12 -3.74
N ARG A 128 -1.63 -17.99 -3.38
CA ARG A 128 -1.09 -16.65 -3.69
C ARG A 128 0.20 -16.37 -2.91
N LYS A 129 0.31 -16.84 -1.68
CA LYS A 129 1.54 -16.75 -0.88
C LYS A 129 2.71 -17.47 -1.55
N GLU A 130 2.50 -18.70 -2.00
CA GLU A 130 3.53 -19.47 -2.74
C GLU A 130 3.89 -18.81 -4.07
N ALA A 131 2.91 -18.29 -4.80
CA ALA A 131 3.15 -17.54 -6.03
C ALA A 131 3.99 -16.28 -5.78
N LEU A 132 3.68 -15.50 -4.73
CA LEU A 132 4.46 -14.32 -4.34
C LEU A 132 5.91 -14.70 -3.98
N GLN A 133 6.11 -15.79 -3.24
CA GLN A 133 7.45 -16.24 -2.87
C GLN A 133 8.29 -16.60 -4.10
N ARG A 134 7.71 -17.34 -5.06
CA ARG A 134 8.37 -17.66 -6.34
C ARG A 134 8.67 -16.39 -7.13
N LEU A 135 7.69 -15.51 -7.30
CA LEU A 135 7.85 -14.26 -8.02
C LEU A 135 8.95 -13.37 -7.43
N ARG A 136 9.02 -13.23 -6.09
CA ARG A 136 10.08 -12.48 -5.41
C ARG A 136 11.46 -13.09 -5.69
N ALA A 137 11.58 -14.42 -5.64
CA ALA A 137 12.84 -15.10 -5.91
C ALA A 137 13.28 -14.88 -7.37
N GLU A 138 12.35 -14.97 -8.32
CA GLU A 138 12.60 -14.69 -9.74
C GLU A 138 13.03 -13.24 -9.96
N ILE A 139 12.33 -12.26 -9.37
CA ILE A 139 12.68 -10.84 -9.46
C ILE A 139 14.05 -10.58 -8.84
N GLU A 140 14.40 -11.21 -7.71
CA GLU A 140 15.71 -11.02 -7.06
C GLU A 140 16.85 -11.51 -7.96
N VAL A 141 16.69 -12.66 -8.62
CA VAL A 141 17.67 -13.17 -9.60
C VAL A 141 17.72 -12.27 -10.82
N LEU A 142 16.56 -11.90 -11.37
CA LEU A 142 16.44 -11.07 -12.57
C LEU A 142 17.09 -9.70 -12.37
N THR A 143 16.97 -9.15 -11.16
CA THR A 143 17.46 -7.82 -10.80
C THR A 143 18.84 -7.84 -10.14
N ASP A 144 19.57 -8.95 -10.25
CA ASP A 144 20.93 -9.11 -9.71
C ASP A 144 21.03 -8.70 -8.23
N SER A 145 20.04 -9.12 -7.44
CA SER A 145 19.91 -8.84 -6.01
C SER A 145 19.79 -7.36 -5.64
N TRP A 146 19.11 -6.57 -6.47
CA TRP A 146 18.91 -5.14 -6.23
C TRP A 146 18.22 -4.87 -4.88
N LEU A 147 17.09 -5.54 -4.63
CA LEU A 147 16.35 -5.36 -3.38
C LEU A 147 17.18 -5.86 -2.19
N GLY A 148 17.79 -7.04 -2.28
CA GLY A 148 18.67 -7.55 -1.22
C GLY A 148 19.82 -6.59 -0.88
N THR A 149 20.38 -5.91 -1.87
CA THR A 149 21.42 -4.89 -1.66
C THR A 149 20.86 -3.63 -1.00
N ALA A 150 19.69 -3.15 -1.43
CA ALA A 150 19.02 -2.01 -0.80
C ALA A 150 18.66 -2.31 0.67
N LEU A 151 18.17 -3.52 0.96
CA LEU A 151 17.82 -3.97 2.32
C LEU A 151 19.00 -3.92 3.28
N LYS A 152 20.21 -4.29 2.86
CA LYS A 152 21.42 -4.19 3.69
C LYS A 152 21.64 -2.75 4.20
N SER A 153 21.44 -1.77 3.32
CA SER A 153 21.58 -0.34 3.68
C SER A 153 20.47 0.10 4.63
N LEU A 154 19.22 -0.29 4.35
CA LEU A 154 18.07 0.06 5.18
C LEU A 154 18.15 -0.53 6.59
N LEU A 155 18.58 -1.80 6.70
CA LEU A 155 18.80 -2.48 7.98
C LEU A 155 19.95 -1.84 8.77
N LEU A 156 21.02 -1.41 8.10
CA LEU A 156 22.11 -0.68 8.75
C LEU A 156 21.62 0.64 9.34
N ILE A 157 20.77 1.39 8.61
CA ILE A 157 20.14 2.62 9.11
C ILE A 157 19.28 2.30 10.34
N GLN A 158 18.41 1.29 10.25
CA GLN A 158 17.52 0.88 11.34
C GLN A 158 18.26 0.46 12.61
N SER A 159 19.45 -0.13 12.49
CA SER A 159 20.27 -0.52 13.64
C SER A 159 20.89 0.66 14.42
N ARG A 160 20.91 1.87 13.85
CA ARG A 160 21.56 3.06 14.45
C ARG A 160 20.56 3.87 15.26
N LYS A 161 20.90 4.17 16.52
CA LYS A 161 20.01 4.86 17.48
C LYS A 161 19.45 6.22 17.02
N ASN A 162 20.20 6.95 16.19
CA ASN A 162 19.86 8.32 15.76
C ASN A 162 19.57 8.39 14.26
N CYS A 163 19.16 7.28 13.65
CA CYS A 163 18.79 7.25 12.25
C CYS A 163 17.39 6.65 12.09
N VAL A 164 16.65 7.16 11.11
CA VAL A 164 15.29 6.71 10.82
C VAL A 164 15.13 6.53 9.31
N ASN A 165 14.46 5.47 8.91
CA ASN A 165 14.05 5.27 7.52
C ASN A 165 12.70 5.97 7.30
N VAL A 166 12.65 6.87 6.32
CA VAL A 166 11.43 7.54 5.86
C VAL A 166 11.29 7.28 4.36
N LEU A 167 10.08 6.93 3.93
CA LEU A 167 9.74 6.67 2.53
C LEU A 167 8.85 7.79 2.01
N ILE A 168 9.30 8.44 0.94
CA ILE A 168 8.50 9.40 0.17
C ILE A 168 8.38 8.83 -1.25
N THR A 169 7.16 8.72 -1.77
CA THR A 169 6.88 8.07 -3.05
C THR A 169 5.81 8.83 -3.82
N THR A 170 5.88 8.84 -5.16
CA THR A 170 4.85 9.43 -6.03
C THR A 170 3.67 8.50 -6.31
N THR A 171 3.68 7.28 -5.75
CA THR A 171 2.52 6.37 -5.78
C THR A 171 1.52 6.80 -4.71
N GLN A 172 0.22 6.76 -5.03
CA GLN A 172 -0.85 6.93 -4.04
C GLN A 172 -0.60 6.08 -2.79
N LEU A 173 -1.05 6.54 -1.63
CA LEU A 173 -0.66 5.95 -0.35
C LEU A 173 -1.05 4.47 -0.25
N VAL A 174 -2.29 4.13 -0.60
CA VAL A 174 -2.78 2.75 -0.46
C VAL A 174 -1.99 1.74 -1.34
N PRO A 175 -1.81 1.95 -2.66
CA PRO A 175 -0.95 1.10 -3.47
C PRO A 175 0.52 1.13 -3.04
N ALA A 176 1.02 2.24 -2.47
CA ALA A 176 2.36 2.31 -1.91
C ALA A 176 2.52 1.37 -0.70
N LEU A 177 1.54 1.33 0.20
CA LEU A 177 1.53 0.41 1.33
C LEU A 177 1.49 -1.05 0.87
N ALA A 178 0.66 -1.37 -0.13
CA ALA A 178 0.62 -2.70 -0.75
C ALA A 178 2.01 -3.09 -1.32
N LYS A 179 2.67 -2.17 -2.05
CA LYS A 179 4.05 -2.38 -2.53
C LYS A 179 5.02 -2.63 -1.37
N VAL A 180 4.98 -1.84 -0.31
CA VAL A 180 5.88 -2.01 0.85
C VAL A 180 5.71 -3.39 1.49
N LEU A 181 4.47 -3.84 1.69
CA LEU A 181 4.18 -5.19 2.20
C LEU A 181 4.66 -6.28 1.24
N LEU A 182 4.34 -6.16 -0.05
CA LEU A 182 4.66 -7.13 -1.10
C LEU A 182 6.13 -7.16 -1.52
N TYR A 183 6.93 -6.17 -1.14
CA TYR A 183 8.39 -6.22 -1.27
C TYR A 183 9.11 -6.53 0.06
N GLY A 184 8.37 -6.85 1.13
CA GLY A 184 8.98 -7.24 2.42
C GLY A 184 9.68 -6.07 3.12
N LEU A 185 9.21 -4.85 2.89
CA LEU A 185 9.76 -3.63 3.45
C LEU A 185 8.99 -3.16 4.70
N GLY A 186 7.95 -3.89 5.11
CA GLY A 186 7.05 -3.48 6.18
C GLY A 186 7.73 -3.31 7.56
N GLU A 187 8.69 -4.17 7.90
CA GLU A 187 9.46 -4.04 9.15
C GLU A 187 10.49 -2.91 9.14
N ILE A 188 10.82 -2.41 7.94
CA ILE A 188 11.82 -1.36 7.72
C ILE A 188 11.19 0.02 7.80
N PHE A 189 9.96 0.14 7.28
CA PHE A 189 9.20 1.39 7.25
C PHE A 189 7.96 1.25 8.13
N PRO A 190 7.99 1.77 9.37
CA PRO A 190 6.76 2.03 10.12
C PRO A 190 5.78 2.84 9.25
N ILE A 191 4.48 2.59 9.38
CA ILE A 191 3.50 3.21 8.48
C ILE A 191 3.47 4.74 8.61
N GLU A 192 3.75 5.27 9.80
CA GLU A 192 3.93 6.71 10.08
C GLU A 192 5.16 7.35 9.42
N ASN A 193 6.03 6.53 8.81
CA ASN A 193 7.20 6.99 8.07
C ASN A 193 7.01 6.89 6.55
N ILE A 194 5.77 6.66 6.07
CA ILE A 194 5.46 6.53 4.65
C ILE A 194 4.58 7.70 4.21
N TYR A 195 5.05 8.43 3.20
CA TYR A 195 4.40 9.63 2.66
C TYR A 195 4.17 9.48 1.15
N SER A 196 2.93 9.70 0.73
CA SER A 196 2.53 9.83 -0.67
C SER A 196 2.73 11.28 -1.13
N ALA A 197 3.43 11.47 -2.23
CA ALA A 197 3.68 12.74 -2.90
C ALA A 197 2.95 12.80 -4.25
N THR A 198 1.80 12.11 -4.36
CA THR A 198 0.98 12.12 -5.58
C THR A 198 0.20 13.42 -5.78
N LYS A 199 -0.06 14.16 -4.69
CA LYS A 199 -0.76 15.45 -4.69
C LYS A 199 0.21 16.63 -4.66
#